data_AF-A0A502E3R9-F1
#
_entry.id   AF-A0A502E3R9-F1
#
_cell.length_a   1.000
_cell.length_b   1.000
_cell.length_c   1.000
_cell.angle_alpha   90.00
_cell.angle_beta   90.00
_cell.angle_gamma   90.00
#
_symmetry.space_group_name_H-M   'P 1'
#
loop_
_entity.id
_entity.type
_entity.pdbx_description
1 polymer ?
#
loop_
_entity_poly.entity_id
_entity_poly.type
_entity_poly.pdbx_seq_one_letter_code
_entity_poly.pdbx_strand_id
1 'polypeptide(L)'
;MELENIRQQLISELRYSSEIWDDILSDTNPGNYGVNDWDVEIDESQFYADVPNRTFTFKNATFSGSLIMGASKGDSSFDMSFSKTANGSGKFDFKDSQNVQIDGVVDVDVDMDIFGDD
;
A
#
# COMPACT_ATOMS: atom_id res chain seq x y z
N MET A 1 13.93 18.57 -11.64
CA MET A 1 12.74 17.71 -11.66
C MET A 1 11.55 18.53 -11.24
N GLU A 2 10.40 18.35 -11.89
CA GLU A 2 9.15 19.03 -11.49
C GLU A 2 8.46 18.26 -10.35
N LEU A 3 7.73 18.98 -9.49
CA LEU A 3 7.02 18.37 -8.36
C LEU A 3 6.06 17.27 -8.79
N GLU A 4 5.37 17.46 -9.91
CA GLU A 4 4.42 16.49 -10.44
C GLU A 4 5.11 15.17 -10.81
N ASN A 5 6.29 15.27 -11.43
CA ASN A 5 7.08 14.10 -11.78
C ASN A 5 7.58 13.34 -10.53
N ILE A 6 7.94 14.05 -9.46
CA ILE A 6 8.28 13.42 -8.16
C ILE A 6 7.07 12.65 -7.63
N ARG A 7 5.88 13.28 -7.59
CA ARG A 7 4.66 12.64 -7.08
C ARG A 7 4.31 11.39 -7.87
N GLN A 8 4.34 11.45 -9.20
CA GLN A 8 4.02 10.32 -10.06
C GLN A 8 4.99 9.14 -9.86
N GLN A 9 6.29 9.41 -9.68
CA GLN A 9 7.26 8.35 -9.39
C GLN A 9 6.99 7.69 -8.04
N LEU A 10 6.75 8.49 -6.98
CA LEU A 10 6.47 7.96 -5.64
C LEU A 10 5.14 7.20 -5.59
N ILE A 11 4.09 7.70 -6.24
CA ILE A 11 2.81 6.99 -6.34
C ILE A 11 2.99 5.68 -7.10
N SER A 12 3.71 5.69 -8.23
CA SER A 12 4.00 4.48 -8.99
C SER A 12 4.74 3.45 -8.14
N GLU A 13 5.76 3.86 -7.39
CA GLU A 13 6.52 2.97 -6.52
C GLU A 13 5.65 2.41 -5.38
N LEU A 14 4.82 3.25 -4.73
CA LEU A 14 3.87 2.81 -3.71
C LEU A 14 2.88 1.76 -4.24
N ARG A 15 2.40 1.89 -5.48
CA ARG A 15 1.40 0.97 -6.05
C ARG A 15 1.96 -0.40 -6.39
N TYR A 16 3.25 -0.49 -6.70
CA TYR A 16 3.86 -1.73 -7.22
C TYR A 16 4.87 -2.39 -6.28
N SER A 17 5.24 -1.73 -5.18
CA SER A 17 6.20 -2.29 -4.22
C SER A 17 5.51 -3.26 -3.27
N SER A 18 5.67 -4.57 -3.51
CA SER A 18 5.17 -5.59 -2.59
C SER A 18 5.81 -5.44 -1.20
N GLU A 19 7.09 -5.05 -1.12
CA GLU A 19 7.80 -4.87 0.14
C GLU A 19 7.10 -3.89 1.09
N ILE A 20 6.37 -2.89 0.57
CA ILE A 20 5.62 -1.92 1.37
C ILE A 20 4.32 -2.53 1.94
N TRP A 21 3.66 -3.39 1.17
CA TRP A 21 2.34 -3.95 1.50
C TRP A 21 2.39 -5.35 2.10
N ASP A 22 3.51 -6.07 1.97
CA ASP A 22 3.69 -7.44 2.45
C ASP A 22 3.52 -7.51 3.97
N ASP A 23 4.06 -6.53 4.72
CA ASP A 23 3.89 -6.46 6.18
C ASP A 23 2.40 -6.31 6.56
N ILE A 24 1.65 -5.45 5.85
CA ILE A 24 0.21 -5.22 6.06
C ILE A 24 -0.60 -6.47 5.75
N LEU A 25 -0.28 -7.16 4.66
CA LEU A 25 -0.93 -8.41 4.27
C LEU A 25 -0.64 -9.54 5.27
N SER A 26 0.55 -9.54 5.86
CA SER A 26 0.96 -10.52 6.86
C SER A 26 0.28 -10.29 8.23
N ASP A 27 -0.10 -9.05 8.54
CA ASP A 27 -0.74 -8.63 9.79
C ASP A 27 -2.28 -8.62 9.72
N THR A 28 -2.84 -9.44 8.82
CA THR A 28 -4.29 -9.69 8.77
C THR A 28 -4.78 -10.41 10.03
N ASN A 29 -6.07 -10.27 10.39
CA ASN A 29 -6.65 -11.00 11.52
C ASN A 29 -7.86 -11.85 11.09
N PRO A 30 -7.83 -13.18 11.30
CA PRO A 30 -6.67 -13.99 11.74
C PRO A 30 -5.55 -14.03 10.69
N GLY A 31 -4.29 -14.00 11.14
CA GLY A 31 -3.14 -13.83 10.25
C GLY A 31 -2.83 -15.03 9.36
N ASN A 32 -1.99 -14.78 8.34
CA ASN A 32 -1.53 -15.73 7.33
C ASN A 32 -2.62 -16.22 6.35
N TYR A 33 -3.50 -15.33 5.89
CA TYR A 33 -4.28 -15.63 4.70
C TYR A 33 -3.37 -15.71 3.46
N GLY A 34 -3.64 -16.67 2.58
CA GLY A 34 -3.04 -16.61 1.26
C GLY A 34 -3.60 -15.39 0.54
N VAL A 35 -2.78 -14.52 -0.03
CA VAL A 35 -3.25 -13.42 -0.87
C VAL A 35 -3.13 -13.89 -2.31
N ASN A 36 -4.25 -13.90 -3.05
CA ASN A 36 -4.22 -14.22 -4.48
C ASN A 36 -3.72 -13.02 -5.29
N ASP A 37 -4.34 -11.86 -5.05
CA ASP A 37 -4.07 -10.60 -5.74
C ASP A 37 -4.35 -9.43 -4.79
N TRP A 38 -3.66 -8.32 -4.99
CA TRP A 38 -3.89 -7.05 -4.32
C TRP A 38 -3.69 -5.88 -5.29
N ASP A 39 -4.35 -4.76 -5.00
CA ASP A 39 -4.25 -3.53 -5.76
C ASP A 39 -4.32 -2.32 -4.83
N VAL A 40 -3.60 -1.26 -5.21
CA VAL A 40 -3.51 -0.01 -4.46
C VAL A 40 -3.83 1.15 -5.39
N GLU A 41 -4.89 1.88 -5.08
CA GLU A 41 -5.24 3.11 -5.76
C GLU A 41 -4.94 4.32 -4.88
N ILE A 42 -4.20 5.29 -5.42
CA ILE A 42 -3.87 6.55 -4.73
C ILE A 42 -4.24 7.70 -5.64
N ASP A 43 -5.15 8.57 -5.20
CA ASP A 43 -5.46 9.82 -5.90
C ASP A 43 -4.30 10.81 -5.74
N GLU A 44 -3.81 11.35 -6.85
CA GLU A 44 -2.78 12.41 -6.87
C GLU A 44 -3.21 13.64 -6.03
N SER A 45 -4.51 13.93 -5.94
CA SER A 45 -5.06 15.02 -5.12
C SER A 45 -4.89 14.79 -3.62
N GLN A 46 -4.79 13.53 -3.21
CA GLN A 46 -4.59 13.11 -1.82
C GLN A 46 -3.13 12.76 -1.50
N PHE A 47 -2.22 12.96 -2.47
CA PHE A 47 -0.80 12.72 -2.32
C PHE A 47 -0.04 14.05 -2.18
N TYR A 48 0.78 14.14 -1.13
CA TYR A 48 1.60 15.32 -0.86
C TYR A 48 3.06 14.92 -0.73
N ALA A 49 3.94 15.68 -1.41
CA ALA A 49 5.39 15.54 -1.33
C ALA A 49 5.99 16.85 -0.85
N ASP A 50 6.75 16.78 0.24
CA ASP A 50 7.58 17.84 0.80
C ASP A 50 9.02 17.61 0.35
N VAL A 51 9.40 18.28 -0.75
CA VAL A 51 10.72 18.13 -1.38
C VAL A 51 11.86 18.64 -0.50
N PRO A 52 11.78 19.81 0.16
CA PRO A 52 12.81 20.25 1.09
C PRO A 52 13.11 19.26 2.22
N ASN A 53 12.06 18.65 2.81
CA ASN A 53 12.21 17.70 3.91
C ASN A 53 12.34 16.25 3.47
N ARG A 54 12.19 15.97 2.17
CA ARG A 54 12.27 14.63 1.57
C ARG A 54 11.27 13.64 2.18
N THR A 55 10.07 14.12 2.42
CA THR A 55 8.97 13.35 3.02
C THR A 55 7.76 13.38 2.11
N PHE A 56 6.93 12.36 2.18
CA PHE A 56 5.63 12.34 1.54
C PHE A 56 4.54 11.83 2.48
N THR A 57 3.30 12.16 2.15
CA THR A 57 2.10 11.62 2.80
C THR A 57 1.05 11.31 1.75
N PHE A 58 0.31 10.22 1.93
CA PHE A 58 -0.89 9.92 1.15
C PHE A 58 -2.08 9.69 2.08
N LYS A 59 -3.28 10.02 1.59
CA LYS A 59 -4.52 9.84 2.33
C LYS A 59 -5.56 9.19 1.45
N ASN A 60 -6.51 8.51 2.08
CA ASN A 60 -7.66 7.93 1.40
C ASN A 60 -7.26 7.04 0.20
N ALA A 61 -6.14 6.32 0.30
CA ALA A 61 -5.78 5.32 -0.69
C ALA A 61 -6.72 4.12 -0.53
N THR A 62 -7.09 3.49 -1.65
CA THR A 62 -7.86 2.26 -1.62
C THR A 62 -6.89 1.10 -1.69
N PHE A 63 -6.83 0.28 -0.65
CA PHE A 63 -6.12 -0.99 -0.66
C PHE A 63 -7.15 -2.12 -0.76
N SER A 64 -7.07 -2.90 -1.83
CA SER A 64 -8.04 -3.96 -2.11
C SER A 64 -7.36 -5.23 -2.57
N GLY A 65 -8.06 -6.34 -2.50
CA GLY A 65 -7.49 -7.62 -2.90
C GLY A 65 -8.41 -8.79 -2.64
N SER A 66 -7.90 -9.99 -2.87
CA SER A 66 -8.60 -11.25 -2.58
C SER A 66 -7.75 -12.16 -1.70
N LEU A 67 -8.34 -12.54 -0.56
CA LEU A 67 -7.77 -13.49 0.39
C LEU A 67 -8.30 -14.90 0.13
N ILE A 68 -7.42 -15.88 0.25
CA ILE A 68 -7.72 -17.31 0.23
C ILE A 68 -8.01 -17.73 1.66
N MET A 69 -9.27 -18.06 1.91
CA MET A 69 -9.78 -18.51 3.18
C MET A 69 -9.93 -20.04 3.17
N GLY A 70 -9.63 -20.70 4.30
CA GLY A 70 -9.86 -22.14 4.49
C GLY A 70 -8.57 -22.96 4.70
N ALA A 71 -8.71 -24.12 5.33
CA ALA A 71 -7.58 -25.00 5.61
C ALA A 71 -7.04 -25.61 4.30
N SER A 72 -5.81 -25.24 3.93
CA SER A 72 -4.94 -25.94 2.96
C SER A 72 -5.59 -26.33 1.62
N LYS A 73 -5.33 -25.56 0.54
CA LYS A 73 -5.69 -25.83 -0.88
C LYS A 73 -6.45 -27.16 -1.12
N GLY A 74 -7.77 -27.12 -1.02
CA GLY A 74 -8.70 -28.24 -1.17
C GLY A 74 -10.13 -27.75 -1.38
N ASP A 75 -11.11 -28.65 -1.47
CA ASP A 75 -12.51 -28.35 -1.84
C ASP A 75 -13.25 -27.35 -0.90
N SER A 76 -12.63 -26.95 0.21
CA SER A 76 -13.17 -26.00 1.19
C SER A 76 -12.50 -24.62 1.19
N SER A 77 -11.56 -24.35 0.28
CA SER A 77 -11.01 -23.00 0.13
C SER A 77 -11.94 -22.10 -0.65
N PHE A 78 -12.13 -20.86 -0.20
CA PHE A 78 -12.91 -19.85 -0.92
C PHE A 78 -12.21 -18.50 -0.89
N ASP A 79 -12.46 -17.69 -1.91
CA ASP A 79 -11.90 -16.35 -2.03
C ASP A 79 -12.80 -15.33 -1.33
N MET A 80 -12.20 -14.44 -0.55
CA MET A 80 -12.85 -13.31 0.09
C MET A 80 -12.19 -12.02 -0.38
N SER A 81 -12.94 -11.16 -1.06
CA SER A 81 -12.46 -9.85 -1.45
C SER A 81 -12.53 -8.86 -0.29
N PHE A 82 -11.55 -7.97 -0.19
CA PHE A 82 -11.56 -6.84 0.74
C PHE A 82 -11.29 -5.54 0.00
N SER A 83 -11.73 -4.44 0.59
CA SER A 83 -11.37 -3.08 0.20
C SER A 83 -11.33 -2.23 1.46
N LYS A 84 -10.18 -1.62 1.73
CA LYS A 84 -9.90 -0.85 2.94
C LYS A 84 -9.27 0.47 2.56
N THR A 85 -9.50 1.48 3.39
CA THR A 85 -8.86 2.79 3.23
C THR A 85 -7.51 2.77 3.94
N ALA A 86 -6.46 3.14 3.23
CA ALA A 86 -5.10 3.28 3.73
C ALA A 86 -4.67 4.74 3.74
N ASN A 87 -3.99 5.15 4.81
CA ASN A 87 -3.28 6.41 4.91
C ASN A 87 -1.81 6.11 5.19
N GLY A 88 -0.90 7.02 4.86
CA GLY A 88 0.48 6.77 5.20
C GLY A 88 1.43 7.90 4.94
N SER A 89 2.67 7.68 5.37
CA SER A 89 3.76 8.64 5.23
C SER A 89 5.09 7.93 5.10
N GLY A 90 6.04 8.60 4.47
CA GLY A 90 7.37 8.04 4.26
C GLY A 90 8.40 9.07 3.87
N LYS A 91 9.60 8.60 3.61
CA LYS A 91 10.70 9.39 3.08
C LYS A 91 11.04 8.95 1.67
N PHE A 92 11.68 9.84 0.94
CA PHE A 92 12.19 9.53 -0.40
C PHE A 92 13.54 10.19 -0.61
N ASP A 93 14.30 9.69 -1.57
CA ASP A 93 15.58 10.29 -1.95
C ASP A 93 15.70 10.45 -3.46
N PHE A 94 16.58 11.37 -3.86
CA PHE A 94 16.94 11.56 -5.26
C PHE A 94 18.02 10.56 -5.64
N LYS A 95 17.67 9.60 -6.49
CA LYS A 95 18.64 8.68 -7.10
C LYS A 95 19.54 9.43 -8.10
N ASP A 96 18.96 10.35 -8.85
CA ASP A 96 19.65 11.28 -9.74
C ASP A 96 18.78 12.52 -10.03
N SER A 97 19.16 13.33 -11.03
CA SER A 97 18.43 14.56 -11.40
C SER A 97 17.01 14.34 -11.96
N GLN A 98 16.70 13.11 -12.40
CA GLN A 98 15.46 12.70 -13.07
C GLN A 98 14.69 11.61 -12.30
N ASN A 99 15.33 10.91 -11.36
CA ASN A 99 14.69 9.82 -10.62
C ASN A 99 14.68 10.05 -9.10
N VAL A 100 13.54 9.77 -8.48
CA VAL A 100 13.37 9.63 -7.02
C VAL A 100 13.04 8.18 -6.68
N GLN A 101 13.27 7.80 -5.43
CA GLN A 101 12.89 6.50 -4.89
C GLN A 101 12.44 6.64 -3.44
N ILE A 102 11.56 5.77 -2.97
CA ILE A 102 11.21 5.69 -1.54
C ILE A 102 12.45 5.26 -0.76
N ASP A 103 12.67 5.89 0.38
CA ASP A 103 13.83 5.62 1.26
C ASP A 103 13.35 5.09 2.60
N GLY A 104 13.56 3.78 2.82
CA GLY A 104 13.23 3.09 4.04
C GLY A 104 11.75 2.68 4.16
N VAL A 105 11.27 2.63 5.41
CA VAL A 105 9.93 2.13 5.74
C VAL A 105 8.89 3.21 5.47
N VAL A 106 7.77 2.79 4.85
CA VAL A 106 6.56 3.60 4.76
C VAL A 106 5.66 3.22 5.93
N ASP A 107 5.29 4.21 6.72
CA ASP A 107 4.32 4.06 7.79
C ASP A 107 2.92 4.09 7.17
N VAL A 108 2.24 2.95 7.19
CA VAL A 108 0.90 2.79 6.60
C VAL A 108 -0.09 2.44 7.70
N ASP A 109 -1.13 3.24 7.78
CA ASP A 109 -2.27 3.07 8.67
C ASP A 109 -3.45 2.55 7.86
N VAL A 110 -3.80 1.28 8.08
CA VAL A 110 -4.92 0.59 7.45
C VAL A 110 -5.51 -0.43 8.42
N ASP A 111 -6.83 -0.37 8.60
CA ASP A 111 -7.55 -1.32 9.44
C ASP A 111 -7.83 -2.62 8.66
N MET A 112 -6.99 -3.62 8.90
CA MET A 112 -7.08 -4.96 8.30
C MET A 112 -8.02 -5.90 9.09
N ASP A 113 -8.87 -5.38 9.99
CA ASP A 113 -9.98 -6.17 10.51
C ASP A 113 -11.05 -6.36 9.44
N ILE A 114 -10.97 -7.47 8.72
CA ILE A 114 -11.89 -7.83 7.64
C ILE A 114 -13.23 -8.36 8.19
N PHE A 115 -13.29 -8.68 9.49
CA PHE A 115 -14.46 -9.24 10.17
C PHE A 115 -15.08 -8.31 11.21
N GLY A 116 -14.41 -7.21 11.56
CA GLY A 116 -14.90 -6.18 12.46
C GLY A 116 -16.12 -5.45 11.88
N ASP A 117 -17.15 -5.30 12.71
CA ASP A 117 -18.43 -4.66 12.38
C ASP A 117 -18.25 -3.19 11.94
N ASP A 118 -18.94 -2.81 10.85
CA ASP A 118 -19.20 -1.41 10.44
C ASP A 118 -19.96 -0.60 11.53
#